data_AF-A0A8H6G3Y0-F1
#
_entry.id   AF-A0A8H6G3Y0-F1
#
_cell.length_a   1.000
_cell.length_b   1.000
_cell.length_c   1.000
_cell.angle_alpha   90.00
_cell.angle_beta   90.00
_cell.angle_gamma   90.00
#
_symmetry.space_group_name_H-M   'P 1'
#
loop_
_entity.id
_entity.type
_entity.pdbx_description
1 polymer ?
#
loop_
_entity_poly.entity_id
_entity_poly.type
_entity_poly.pdbx_seq_one_letter_code
_entity_poly.pdbx_strand_id
1 'polypeptide(L)'
;MSSDGFFSQYPEFDHDPTAPLVAEFQRLSLQRGWKAGGKKYRQSRQKCFAQEFEHHYGHASDKLAGWQALCADLYVSPTPSSIKQCKKALSRISVNLVDLIDSHRTGEKVKLFPSKNALRNYSINHNKIFSKRQAKADGYVCALLIQMF
;
A
#
# COMPACT_ATOMS: atom_id res chain seq x y z
N MET A 1 9.79 -10.89 -13.84
CA MET A 1 9.83 -11.72 -12.62
C MET A 1 8.93 -11.04 -11.62
N SER A 2 7.89 -11.70 -11.12
CA SER A 2 7.13 -11.15 -9.99
C SER A 2 8.10 -11.00 -8.83
N SER A 3 8.15 -9.81 -8.24
CA SER A 3 8.88 -9.58 -7.00
C SER A 3 8.12 -10.32 -5.91
N ASP A 4 8.74 -11.30 -5.25
CA ASP A 4 8.08 -12.02 -4.15
C ASP A 4 7.79 -11.03 -3.00
N GLY A 5 6.66 -11.22 -2.31
CA GLY A 5 6.26 -10.38 -1.18
C GLY A 5 7.28 -10.38 -0.04
N PHE A 6 7.22 -9.39 0.86
CA PHE A 6 8.14 -9.22 1.98
C PHE A 6 8.27 -10.48 2.86
N PHE A 7 7.15 -11.18 3.06
CA PHE A 7 7.12 -12.35 3.94
C PHE A 7 7.89 -13.55 3.40
N SER A 8 8.15 -13.61 2.08
CA SER A 8 8.98 -14.67 1.46
C SER A 8 10.41 -14.74 1.99
N GLN A 9 10.91 -13.63 2.57
CA GLN A 9 12.23 -13.56 3.21
C GLN A 9 12.30 -14.29 4.56
N TYR A 10 11.16 -14.80 5.06
CA TYR A 10 11.02 -15.44 6.36
C TYR A 10 10.35 -16.82 6.20
N PRO A 11 11.06 -17.84 5.68
CA PRO A 11 10.46 -19.16 5.41
C PRO A 11 9.96 -19.87 6.66
N GLU A 12 10.48 -19.51 7.84
CA GLU A 12 10.07 -20.03 9.15
C GLU A 12 8.83 -19.32 9.73
N PHE A 13 8.29 -18.32 9.02
CA PHE A 13 7.07 -17.63 9.43
C PHE A 13 5.87 -18.21 8.68
N ASP A 14 4.90 -18.72 9.43
CA ASP A 14 3.62 -19.18 8.91
C ASP A 14 2.74 -17.98 8.51
N HIS A 15 3.04 -17.47 7.32
CA HIS A 15 2.40 -16.30 6.72
C HIS A 15 0.98 -16.65 6.24
N ASP A 16 0.01 -15.90 6.72
CA ASP A 16 -1.35 -15.92 6.17
C ASP A 16 -1.47 -14.86 5.06
N PRO A 17 -1.57 -15.23 3.78
CA PRO A 17 -1.67 -14.27 2.68
C PRO A 17 -3.01 -13.53 2.65
N THR A 18 -4.01 -14.00 3.38
CA THR A 18 -5.37 -13.43 3.41
C THR A 18 -5.60 -12.48 4.60
N ALA A 19 -4.74 -12.53 5.62
CA ALA A 19 -4.85 -11.67 6.78
C ALA A 19 -4.42 -10.21 6.49
N PRO A 20 -4.91 -9.21 7.24
CA PRO A 20 -4.48 -7.82 7.10
C PRO A 20 -2.98 -7.65 7.28
N LEU A 21 -2.36 -6.83 6.44
CA LEU A 21 -0.91 -6.67 6.36
C LEU A 21 -0.28 -6.24 7.70
N VAL A 22 -0.95 -5.33 8.41
CA VAL A 22 -0.46 -4.85 9.72
C VAL A 22 -0.47 -5.97 10.76
N ALA A 23 -1.49 -6.83 10.74
CA ALA A 23 -1.61 -7.95 11.67
C ALA A 23 -0.50 -8.99 11.43
N GLU A 24 -0.27 -9.35 10.17
CA GLU A 24 0.81 -10.27 9.80
C GLU A 24 2.20 -9.70 10.12
N PHE A 25 2.42 -8.42 9.85
CA PHE A 25 3.67 -7.77 10.25
C PHE A 25 3.86 -7.78 11.78
N GLN A 26 2.79 -7.58 12.56
CA GLN A 26 2.87 -7.65 14.02
C GLN A 26 3.25 -9.06 14.49
N ARG A 27 2.61 -10.11 13.95
CA ARG A 27 2.96 -11.51 14.26
C ARG A 27 4.43 -11.81 13.98
N LEU A 28 4.91 -11.45 12.78
CA LEU A 28 6.32 -11.61 12.43
C LEU A 28 7.23 -10.81 13.36
N SER A 29 6.87 -9.57 13.71
CA SER A 29 7.68 -8.74 14.60
C SER A 29 7.87 -9.36 15.99
N LEU A 30 6.85 -10.04 16.51
CA LEU A 30 6.91 -10.77 17.77
C LEU A 30 7.84 -11.98 17.65
N GLN A 31 7.68 -12.82 16.62
CA GLN A 31 8.54 -13.98 16.38
C GLN A 31 10.02 -13.58 16.23
N ARG A 32 10.30 -12.44 15.60
CA ARG A 32 11.66 -11.93 15.39
C ARG A 32 12.21 -11.13 16.58
N GLY A 33 11.44 -10.94 17.65
CA GLY A 33 11.83 -10.14 18.81
C GLY A 33 12.06 -8.65 18.50
N TRP A 34 11.40 -8.11 17.46
CA TRP A 34 11.51 -6.70 17.11
C TRP A 34 10.63 -5.86 18.02
N LYS A 35 11.25 -5.22 19.02
CA LYS A 35 10.56 -4.31 19.95
C LYS A 35 9.74 -3.26 19.19
N ALA A 36 8.46 -3.16 19.51
CA ALA A 36 7.54 -2.19 18.93
C ALA A 36 8.12 -0.77 19.05
N GLY A 37 8.03 -0.01 17.96
CA GLY A 37 8.62 1.33 17.88
C GLY A 37 10.15 1.36 17.85
N GLY A 38 10.87 0.25 18.01
CA GLY A 38 12.33 0.19 17.91
C GLY A 38 12.87 0.39 16.48
N LYS A 39 14.18 0.63 16.34
CA LYS A 39 14.82 0.87 15.02
C LYS A 39 14.54 -0.24 14.01
N LYS A 40 14.76 -1.51 14.39
CA LYS A 40 14.49 -2.67 13.53
C LYS A 40 13.02 -2.79 13.15
N TYR A 41 12.10 -2.65 14.12
CA TYR A 41 10.66 -2.66 13.87
C TYR A 41 10.27 -1.63 12.81
N ARG A 42 10.69 -0.37 12.98
CA ARG A 42 10.36 0.71 12.03
C ARG A 42 10.93 0.46 10.64
N GLN A 43 12.19 0.00 10.55
CA GLN A 43 12.85 -0.28 9.28
C GLN A 43 12.21 -1.47 8.55
N SER A 44 11.96 -2.57 9.25
CA SER A 44 11.30 -3.75 8.67
C SER A 44 9.87 -3.42 8.25
N ARG A 45 9.15 -2.61 9.03
CA ARG A 45 7.77 -2.22 8.69
C ARG A 45 7.69 -1.39 7.42
N GLN A 46 8.61 -0.44 7.30
CA GLN A 46 8.75 0.34 6.07
C GLN A 46 9.03 -0.57 4.88
N LYS A 47 10.00 -1.48 5.00
CA LYS A 47 10.32 -2.44 3.93
C LYS A 47 9.12 -3.32 3.57
N CYS A 48 8.42 -3.83 4.57
CA CYS A 48 7.22 -4.65 4.41
C CYS A 48 6.17 -3.93 3.57
N PHE A 49 5.80 -2.71 3.94
CA PHE A 49 4.78 -1.96 3.21
C PHE A 49 5.18 -1.67 1.77
N ALA A 50 6.46 -1.32 1.53
CA ALA A 50 6.93 -1.03 0.18
C ALA A 50 6.96 -2.27 -0.71
N GLN A 51 7.49 -3.39 -0.21
CA GLN A 51 7.59 -4.62 -0.99
C GLN A 51 6.23 -5.28 -1.21
N GLU A 52 5.31 -5.22 -0.25
CA GLU A 52 3.95 -5.73 -0.46
C GLU A 52 3.17 -4.86 -1.45
N PHE A 53 3.35 -3.54 -1.42
CA PHE A 53 2.77 -2.68 -2.46
C PHE A 53 3.31 -3.05 -3.86
N GLU A 54 4.61 -3.19 -3.98
CA GLU A 54 5.27 -3.59 -5.24
C GLU A 54 4.85 -4.99 -5.68
N HIS A 55 4.63 -5.93 -4.75
CA HIS A 55 4.15 -7.26 -5.07
C HIS A 55 2.74 -7.24 -5.68
N HIS A 56 1.82 -6.46 -5.11
CA HIS A 56 0.42 -6.40 -5.56
C HIS A 56 0.21 -5.52 -6.80
N TYR A 57 0.89 -4.38 -6.89
CA TYR A 57 0.67 -3.39 -7.96
C TYR A 57 1.81 -3.35 -8.98
N GLY A 58 2.90 -4.08 -8.74
CA GLY A 58 4.13 -3.92 -9.48
C GLY A 58 4.73 -2.52 -9.28
N HIS A 59 5.68 -2.20 -10.13
CA HIS A 59 6.04 -0.81 -10.36
C HIS A 59 5.08 -0.16 -11.34
N ALA A 60 4.95 1.16 -11.24
CA ALA A 60 4.48 1.99 -12.34
C ALA A 60 5.46 1.90 -13.52
N SER A 61 5.50 0.75 -14.19
CA SER A 61 5.90 0.70 -15.58
C SER A 61 4.95 1.64 -16.33
N ASP A 62 5.44 2.34 -17.35
CA ASP A 62 4.67 3.30 -18.15
C ASP A 62 3.53 2.65 -18.98
N LYS A 63 2.96 1.55 -18.50
CA LYS A 63 1.88 0.79 -19.10
C LYS A 63 0.54 1.30 -18.59
N LEU A 64 -0.24 1.87 -19.51
CA LEU A 64 -1.60 2.33 -19.28
C LEU A 64 -2.48 1.32 -18.51
N ALA A 65 -2.34 0.03 -18.82
CA ALA A 65 -3.14 -1.04 -18.22
C ALA A 65 -3.04 -1.08 -16.68
N GLY A 66 -1.86 -0.87 -16.10
CA GLY A 66 -1.72 -0.87 -14.64
C GLY A 66 -2.31 0.38 -13.98
N TRP A 67 -2.21 1.54 -14.65
CA TRP A 67 -2.91 2.76 -14.22
C TRP A 67 -4.44 2.61 -14.28
N GLN A 68 -4.95 1.91 -15.29
CA GLN A 68 -6.36 1.62 -15.46
C GLN A 68 -6.86 0.61 -14.43
N ALA A 69 -6.08 -0.43 -14.13
CA ALA A 69 -6.38 -1.38 -13.06
C ALA A 69 -6.47 -0.66 -11.70
N LEU A 70 -5.49 0.18 -11.37
CA LEU A 70 -5.52 1.00 -10.16
C LEU A 70 -6.71 1.96 -10.11
N CYS A 71 -7.12 2.53 -11.25
CA CYS A 71 -8.35 3.32 -11.35
C CYS A 71 -9.60 2.47 -11.03
N ALA A 72 -9.67 1.24 -11.54
CA ALA A 72 -10.78 0.34 -11.30
C ALA A 72 -10.88 -0.09 -9.83
N ASP A 73 -9.75 -0.44 -9.20
CA ASP A 73 -9.67 -0.80 -7.78
C ASP A 73 -10.15 0.34 -6.86
N LEU A 74 -10.02 1.58 -7.33
CA LEU A 74 -10.43 2.79 -6.64
C LEU A 74 -11.75 3.37 -7.18
N TYR A 75 -12.54 2.55 -7.87
CA TYR A 75 -13.89 2.86 -8.33
C TYR A 75 -13.99 4.06 -9.28
N VAL A 76 -12.93 4.37 -10.02
CA VAL A 76 -12.96 5.40 -11.08
C VAL A 76 -13.69 4.84 -12.30
N SER A 77 -14.87 5.37 -12.57
CA SER A 77 -15.68 5.03 -13.74
C SER A 77 -16.16 6.29 -14.48
N PRO A 78 -16.07 6.34 -15.83
CA PRO A 78 -15.44 5.36 -16.69
C PRO A 78 -13.90 5.33 -16.50
N THR A 79 -13.30 4.16 -16.72
CA THR A 79 -11.84 4.01 -16.64
C THR A 79 -11.15 4.90 -17.68
N PRO A 80 -10.22 5.80 -17.29
CA PRO A 80 -9.64 6.74 -18.24
C PRO A 80 -8.77 6.06 -19.32
N SER A 81 -8.67 6.68 -20.50
CA SER A 81 -7.96 6.11 -21.65
C SER A 81 -6.49 6.50 -21.75
N SER A 82 -5.95 7.28 -20.81
CA SER A 82 -4.54 7.68 -20.80
C SER A 82 -3.97 7.74 -19.39
N ILE A 83 -2.65 7.54 -19.26
CA ILE A 83 -1.92 7.63 -17.98
C ILE A 83 -2.11 9.00 -17.34
N LYS A 84 -2.08 10.07 -18.14
CA LYS A 84 -2.30 11.45 -17.66
C LYS A 84 -3.68 11.61 -17.04
N GLN A 85 -4.72 11.06 -17.66
CA GLN A 85 -6.07 11.12 -17.12
C GLN A 85 -6.23 10.23 -15.88
N CYS A 86 -5.60 9.04 -15.86
CA CYS A 86 -5.58 8.18 -14.67
C CYS A 86 -4.95 8.92 -13.48
N LYS A 87 -3.75 9.49 -13.64
CA LYS A 87 -3.07 10.30 -12.61
C LYS A 87 -3.96 11.46 -12.14
N LYS A 88 -4.66 12.14 -13.05
CA LYS A 88 -5.59 13.24 -12.72
C LYS A 88 -6.82 12.78 -11.94
N ALA A 89 -7.35 11.58 -12.24
CA ALA A 89 -8.48 11.02 -11.52
C ALA A 89 -8.05 10.56 -10.12
N LEU A 90 -6.97 9.79 -10.04
CA LEU A 90 -6.39 9.28 -8.79
C LEU A 90 -5.95 10.39 -7.85
N SER A 91 -5.48 11.53 -8.37
CA SER A 91 -5.09 12.67 -7.52
C SER A 91 -6.25 13.30 -6.75
N ARG A 92 -7.50 12.95 -7.05
CA ARG A 92 -8.70 13.39 -6.32
C ARG A 92 -9.16 12.38 -5.27
N ILE A 93 -8.56 11.21 -5.24
CA ILE A 93 -8.92 10.12 -4.34
C ILE A 93 -8.04 10.19 -3.10
N SER A 94 -8.67 10.17 -1.93
CA SER A 94 -7.97 9.97 -0.67
C SER A 94 -8.14 8.51 -0.24
N VAL A 95 -7.07 7.74 -0.32
CA VAL A 95 -7.03 6.31 0.06
C VAL A 95 -5.78 6.01 0.88
N ASN A 96 -5.89 5.06 1.81
CA ASN A 96 -4.72 4.56 2.53
C ASN A 96 -4.07 3.41 1.75
N LEU A 97 -2.77 3.51 1.48
CA LEU A 97 -2.04 2.51 0.69
C LEU A 97 -2.02 1.12 1.34
N VAL A 98 -2.06 1.04 2.67
CA VAL A 98 -2.14 -0.25 3.38
C VAL A 98 -3.54 -0.84 3.23
N ASP A 99 -4.60 -0.03 3.31
CA ASP A 99 -5.96 -0.52 3.04
C ASP A 99 -6.12 -1.00 1.59
N LEU A 100 -5.39 -0.38 0.65
CA LEU A 100 -5.38 -0.76 -0.76
C LEU A 100 -4.61 -2.07 -1.03
N ILE A 101 -3.64 -2.41 -0.18
CA ILE A 101 -3.01 -3.74 -0.16
C ILE A 101 -3.96 -4.74 0.51
N ASP A 102 -4.52 -4.35 1.67
CA ASP A 102 -5.45 -5.19 2.44
C ASP A 102 -6.65 -5.59 1.59
N SER A 103 -7.20 -4.73 0.73
CA SER A 103 -8.32 -5.07 -0.16
C SER A 103 -8.00 -6.22 -1.13
N HIS A 104 -6.75 -6.33 -1.60
CA HIS A 104 -6.31 -7.47 -2.43
C HIS A 104 -6.09 -8.73 -1.59
N ARG A 105 -5.61 -8.57 -0.35
CA ARG A 105 -5.37 -9.69 0.57
C ARG A 105 -6.67 -10.30 1.09
N THR A 106 -7.62 -9.46 1.50
CA THR A 106 -8.87 -9.88 2.18
C THR A 106 -10.06 -10.02 1.21
N GLY A 107 -9.97 -9.42 0.01
CA GLY A 107 -11.11 -9.29 -0.90
C GLY A 107 -12.13 -8.23 -0.48
N GLU A 108 -11.87 -7.49 0.59
CA GLU A 108 -12.76 -6.42 1.05
C GLU A 108 -12.65 -5.17 0.17
N LYS A 109 -13.71 -4.36 0.15
CA LYS A 109 -13.71 -3.09 -0.57
C LYS A 109 -12.76 -2.10 0.10
N VAL A 110 -11.94 -1.42 -0.71
CA VAL A 110 -11.03 -0.40 -0.21
C VAL A 110 -11.80 0.82 0.31
N LYS A 111 -11.39 1.31 1.47
CA LYS A 111 -11.98 2.50 2.09
C LYS A 111 -11.45 3.78 1.44
N LEU A 112 -12.36 4.57 0.89
CA LEU A 112 -12.06 5.93 0.42
C LEU A 112 -12.44 6.96 1.48
N PHE A 113 -11.66 8.04 1.55
CA PHE A 113 -11.83 9.10 2.53
C PHE A 113 -12.36 10.37 1.86
N PRO A 114 -13.23 11.13 2.54
CA PRO A 114 -13.80 12.37 1.99
C PRO A 114 -12.79 13.52 1.91
N SER A 115 -11.66 13.42 2.63
CA SER A 115 -10.62 14.44 2.62
C SER A 115 -9.26 13.88 3.04
N LYS A 116 -8.20 14.64 2.70
CA LYS A 116 -6.83 14.40 3.18
C LYS A 116 -6.73 14.32 4.69
N ASN A 117 -7.46 15.19 5.39
CA ASN A 117 -7.45 15.24 6.86
C ASN A 117 -8.09 14.00 7.46
N ALA A 118 -9.21 13.51 6.89
CA ALA A 118 -9.83 12.26 7.29
C ALA A 118 -8.88 11.07 7.08
N LEU A 119 -8.23 11.00 5.92
CA LEU A 119 -7.22 9.99 5.62
C LEU A 119 -6.04 10.06 6.60
N ARG A 120 -5.52 11.25 6.91
CA ARG A 120 -4.41 11.45 7.84
C ARG A 120 -4.76 10.97 9.25
N ASN A 121 -5.89 11.41 9.78
CA ASN A 121 -6.36 11.03 11.12
C ASN A 121 -6.57 9.51 11.21
N TYR A 122 -7.21 8.92 10.20
CA TYR A 122 -7.37 7.48 10.12
C TYR A 122 -6.02 6.75 10.10
N SER A 123 -5.09 7.19 9.26
CA SER A 123 -3.78 6.54 9.09
C SER A 123 -2.96 6.56 10.39
N ILE A 124 -3.04 7.66 11.17
CA ILE A 124 -2.40 7.77 12.48
C ILE A 124 -3.08 6.84 13.48
N ASN A 125 -4.40 6.91 13.59
CA ASN A 125 -5.17 6.13 14.58
C ASN A 125 -5.03 4.61 14.38
N HIS A 126 -4.88 4.15 13.13
CA HIS A 126 -4.73 2.74 12.80
C HIS A 126 -3.26 2.34 12.59
N ASN A 127 -2.31 3.25 12.83
CA ASN A 127 -0.89 3.06 12.57
C ASN A 127 -0.58 2.66 11.10
N LYS A 128 -1.46 2.92 10.14
CA LYS A 128 -1.29 2.60 8.72
C LYS A 128 -0.52 3.70 7.99
N ILE A 129 0.71 3.96 8.46
CA ILE A 129 1.56 5.04 7.96
C ILE A 129 2.58 4.49 6.96
N PHE A 130 2.47 4.94 5.71
CA PHE A 130 3.43 4.66 4.65
C PHE A 130 4.50 5.77 4.60
N SER A 131 5.79 5.41 4.45
CA SER A 131 6.86 6.40 4.48
C SER A 131 6.90 7.24 3.20
N LYS A 132 6.92 8.58 3.33
CA LYS A 132 7.03 9.51 2.18
C LYS A 132 8.24 9.22 1.28
N ARG A 133 9.35 8.74 1.87
CA ARG A 133 10.57 8.41 1.13
C ARG A 133 10.37 7.24 0.16
N GLN A 134 9.82 6.12 0.64
CA GLN A 134 9.59 4.94 -0.19
C GLN A 134 8.52 5.21 -1.23
N ALA A 135 7.54 5.97 -0.83
CA ALA A 135 6.40 6.30 -1.63
C ALA A 135 6.74 7.26 -2.80
N LYS A 136 7.81 8.05 -2.68
CA LYS A 136 8.39 8.83 -3.79
C LYS A 136 9.24 8.01 -4.75
N ALA A 137 9.67 6.81 -4.36
CA ALA A 137 10.49 5.93 -5.21
C ALA A 137 9.64 5.14 -6.21
N ASP A 138 8.33 5.05 -5.99
CA ASP A 138 7.38 4.34 -6.85
C ASP A 138 6.39 5.32 -7.51
N GLY A 139 6.21 5.21 -8.83
CA GLY A 139 5.36 6.13 -9.60
C GLY A 139 3.86 6.04 -9.29
N TYR A 140 3.34 4.85 -8.94
CA TYR A 140 1.95 4.68 -8.51
C TYR A 140 1.75 5.28 -7.14
N VAL A 141 2.64 4.90 -6.23
CA VAL A 141 2.57 5.40 -4.86
C VAL A 141 2.70 6.92 -4.86
N CYS A 142 3.58 7.50 -5.69
CA CYS A 142 3.72 8.94 -5.84
C CYS A 142 2.42 9.62 -6.31
N ALA A 143 1.71 9.04 -7.27
CA ALA A 143 0.44 9.60 -7.76
C ALA A 143 -0.68 9.58 -6.70
N LEU A 144 -0.72 8.55 -5.86
CA LEU A 144 -1.66 8.45 -4.73
C LEU A 144 -1.22 9.29 -3.52
N LEU A 145 0.10 9.47 -3.35
CA LEU A 145 0.71 10.16 -2.22
C LEU A 145 0.53 11.66 -2.17
N ILE A 146 0.24 12.32 -3.31
CA ILE A 146 0.22 13.79 -3.49
C ILE A 146 -0.73 14.50 -2.49
N GLN A 147 -1.32 13.76 -1.56
CA GLN A 147 -2.35 14.18 -0.65
C GLN A 147 -2.11 13.82 0.85
N MET A 148 -0.99 13.17 1.24
CA MET A 148 -0.77 12.76 2.65
C MET A 148 0.18 13.64 3.49
N PHE A 149 0.80 14.68 2.90
CA PHE A 149 1.62 15.67 3.62
C PHE A 149 1.49 17.04 2.99
#